data_AF-A0A2W5XHY0-F1
#
_entry.id   AF-A0A2W5XHY0-F1
#
_cell.length_a   1.000
_cell.length_b   1.000
_cell.length_c   1.000
_cell.angle_alpha   90.00
_cell.angle_beta   90.00
_cell.angle_gamma   90.00
#
_symmetry.space_group_name_H-M   'P 1'
#
loop_
_entity.id
_entity.type
_entity.pdbx_description
1 polymer ?
#
loop_
_entity_poly.entity_id
_entity_poly.type
_entity_poly.pdbx_seq_one_letter_code
_entity_poly.pdbx_strand_id
1 'polypeptide(L)'
;MPDLLRRVAVLTVISGVGIGLLTPLAARSATPIPAETQRLLNAAASRPLSDAPRTTIAGRERSSTVSLAGAARSIQVEMLLPSTPRSTPGTVAMTARFEPVATPIPLPAPAAPPRSAAPAAAPPVAPPVAGNTIAGTASWYCCTVGYAGQAVVALPGALGGHYKPPPASRYVTICADRCARIAVVDYCACYWGTANQKVADLSPEAWAAITGRSRSMGVVRVTIQL
;
A
#
# COMPACT_ATOMS: atom_id res chain seq x y z
N MET A 1 -26.30 23.31 36.82
CA MET A 1 -25.34 22.21 36.55
C MET A 1 -24.26 22.74 35.62
N PRO A 2 -22.97 22.64 35.98
CA PRO A 2 -21.89 23.27 35.21
C PRO A 2 -21.72 22.59 33.84
N ASP A 3 -21.59 23.40 32.79
CA ASP A 3 -21.55 23.03 31.37
C ASP A 3 -20.50 21.94 31.04
N LEU A 4 -19.44 21.86 31.86
CA LEU A 4 -18.42 20.82 31.80
C LEU A 4 -18.97 19.41 32.02
N LEU A 5 -19.85 19.20 33.00
CA LEU A 5 -20.43 17.87 33.26
C LEU A 5 -21.32 17.41 32.10
N ARG A 6 -21.98 18.35 31.42
CA ARG A 6 -22.83 18.05 30.26
C ARG A 6 -22.00 17.62 29.06
N ARG A 7 -20.86 18.29 28.79
CA ARG A 7 -19.95 17.92 27.70
C ARG A 7 -19.30 16.56 27.94
N VAL A 8 -18.86 16.29 29.18
CA VAL A 8 -18.29 14.99 29.54
C VAL A 8 -19.32 13.89 29.34
N ALA A 9 -20.55 14.06 29.85
CA ALA A 9 -21.61 13.06 29.68
C ALA A 9 -21.92 12.76 28.20
N VAL A 10 -21.98 13.78 27.35
CA VAL A 10 -22.21 13.61 25.90
C VAL A 10 -21.06 12.83 25.24
N LEU A 11 -19.81 13.14 25.57
CA LEU A 11 -18.65 12.42 25.05
C LEU A 11 -18.63 10.95 25.48
N THR A 12 -19.00 10.64 26.72
CA THR A 12 -19.05 9.26 27.22
C THR A 12 -20.13 8.44 26.50
N VAL A 13 -21.30 9.03 26.25
CA VAL A 13 -22.39 8.37 25.52
C VAL A 13 -21.99 8.10 24.07
N ILE A 14 -21.41 9.08 23.38
CA ILE A 14 -20.96 8.93 21.98
C ILE A 14 -19.87 7.84 21.89
N SER A 15 -18.92 7.83 22.83
CA SER A 15 -17.85 6.82 22.87
C SER A 15 -18.41 5.40 23.11
N GLY A 16 -19.35 5.24 24.04
CA GLY A 16 -19.99 3.95 24.32
C GLY A 16 -20.76 3.38 23.13
N VAL A 17 -21.50 4.23 22.41
CA VAL A 17 -22.22 3.82 21.19
C VAL A 17 -21.25 3.41 20.09
N GLY A 18 -20.14 4.14 19.92
CA GLY A 18 -19.10 3.78 18.96
C GLY A 18 -18.48 2.41 19.23
N ILE A 19 -18.14 2.12 20.49
CA ILE A 19 -17.54 0.83 20.89
C ILE A 19 -18.55 -0.32 20.71
N GLY A 20 -19.82 -0.12 21.08
CA GLY A 20 -20.88 -1.13 20.92
C GLY A 20 -21.18 -1.48 19.46
N LEU A 21 -21.06 -0.51 18.54
CA LEU A 21 -21.23 -0.75 17.11
C LEU A 21 -20.07 -1.53 16.48
N LEU A 22 -18.87 -1.48 17.06
CA LEU A 22 -17.70 -2.20 16.56
C LEU A 22 -17.62 -3.66 17.06
N THR A 23 -18.27 -3.99 18.18
CA THR A 23 -18.27 -5.33 18.77
C THR A 23 -18.80 -6.44 17.84
N PRO A 24 -19.92 -6.27 17.10
CA PRO A 24 -20.42 -7.33 16.21
C PRO A 24 -19.56 -7.56 14.96
N LEU A 25 -18.73 -6.61 14.55
CA LEU A 25 -17.79 -6.80 13.43
C LEU A 25 -16.61 -7.70 13.83
N ALA A 26 -16.11 -7.59 15.06
CA ALA A 26 -15.05 -8.46 15.57
C ALA A 26 -15.50 -9.92 15.77
N ALA A 27 -16.78 -10.15 16.07
CA ALA A 27 -17.35 -11.49 16.22
C ALA A 27 -17.45 -12.25 14.88
N ARG A 28 -17.60 -11.54 13.75
CA ARG A 28 -17.66 -12.16 12.41
C ARG A 28 -16.30 -12.56 11.84
N SER A 29 -15.20 -11.97 12.30
CA SER A 29 -13.86 -12.31 11.82
C SER A 29 -13.28 -13.60 12.43
N ALA A 30 -13.93 -14.17 13.44
CA ALA A 30 -13.45 -15.36 14.16
C ALA A 30 -14.23 -16.64 13.78
N THR A 31 -14.90 -16.69 12.61
CA THR A 31 -15.51 -17.94 12.16
C THR A 31 -14.42 -18.91 11.68
N PRO A 32 -14.30 -20.11 12.29
CA PRO A 32 -13.33 -21.11 11.87
C PRO A 32 -13.55 -21.51 10.40
N ILE A 33 -12.46 -21.73 9.67
CA ILE A 33 -12.47 -22.12 8.27
C ILE A 33 -13.31 -23.41 8.13
N PRO A 34 -14.32 -23.45 7.24
CA PRO A 34 -15.13 -24.64 7.01
C PRO A 34 -14.24 -25.83 6.63
N ALA A 35 -14.49 -27.00 7.23
CA ALA A 35 -13.70 -28.22 7.00
C ALA A 35 -13.64 -28.64 5.51
N GLU A 36 -14.63 -28.21 4.72
CA GLU A 36 -14.71 -28.45 3.28
C GLU A 36 -13.63 -27.68 2.50
N THR A 37 -13.38 -26.42 2.86
CA THR A 37 -12.26 -25.63 2.32
C THR A 37 -10.92 -26.29 2.64
N GLN A 38 -10.75 -26.80 3.86
CA GLN A 38 -9.51 -27.45 4.29
C GLN A 38 -9.28 -28.79 3.56
N ARG A 39 -10.35 -29.52 3.22
CA ARG A 39 -10.28 -30.70 2.34
C ARG A 39 -9.84 -30.35 0.92
N LEU A 40 -10.33 -29.25 0.35
CA LEU A 40 -9.94 -28.81 -1.00
C LEU A 40 -8.47 -28.38 -1.07
N LEU A 41 -7.99 -27.66 -0.06
CA LEU A 41 -6.57 -27.29 0.06
C LEU A 41 -5.67 -28.53 0.20
N ASN A 42 -6.07 -29.52 1.00
CA ASN A 42 -5.32 -30.77 1.15
C ASN A 42 -5.37 -31.65 -0.10
N ALA A 43 -6.48 -31.66 -0.84
CA ALA A 43 -6.61 -32.38 -2.11
C ALA A 43 -5.76 -31.74 -3.23
N ALA A 44 -5.60 -30.41 -3.22
CA ALA A 44 -4.71 -29.71 -4.13
C ALA A 44 -3.23 -29.99 -3.82
N ALA A 45 -2.88 -30.16 -2.55
CA ALA A 45 -1.51 -30.43 -2.10
C ALA A 45 -1.06 -31.90 -2.32
N SER A 46 -2.00 -32.84 -2.46
CA SER A 46 -1.73 -34.28 -2.56
C SER A 46 -1.83 -34.86 -3.97
N ARG A 47 -1.99 -34.01 -5.01
CA ARG A 47 -1.99 -34.46 -6.41
C ARG A 47 -0.57 -34.47 -6.98
N PRO A 48 0.03 -35.64 -7.28
CA PRO A 48 1.23 -35.68 -8.13
C PRO A 48 0.86 -35.25 -9.56
N LEU A 49 1.63 -34.31 -10.11
CA LEU A 49 1.60 -33.95 -11.53
C LEU A 49 2.22 -35.09 -12.33
N SER A 50 1.42 -36.08 -12.71
CA SER A 50 1.83 -37.12 -13.67
C SER A 50 0.82 -37.23 -14.81
N ASP A 51 1.35 -36.98 -16.01
CA ASP A 51 0.88 -37.34 -17.35
C ASP A 51 -0.56 -37.03 -17.75
N ALA A 52 -0.77 -35.78 -18.17
CA ALA A 52 -1.78 -35.47 -19.18
C ALA A 52 -1.08 -35.42 -20.57
N PRO A 53 -1.45 -36.27 -21.54
CA PRO A 53 -0.87 -36.24 -22.88
C PRO A 53 -1.27 -34.94 -23.60
N ARG A 54 -0.28 -34.13 -23.98
CA ARG A 54 -0.47 -33.01 -24.92
C ARG A 54 -0.68 -33.56 -26.33
N THR A 55 -1.92 -33.82 -26.69
CA THR A 55 -2.30 -33.94 -28.10
C THR A 55 -2.86 -32.62 -28.62
N THR A 56 -2.06 -32.03 -29.53
CA THR A 56 -2.47 -31.23 -30.69
C THR A 56 -3.35 -29.99 -30.45
N ILE A 57 -2.69 -28.85 -30.24
CA ILE A 57 -3.12 -27.58 -30.84
C ILE A 57 -2.01 -27.17 -31.81
N ALA A 58 -2.29 -27.36 -33.09
CA ALA A 58 -1.45 -26.92 -34.19
C ALA A 58 -1.63 -25.42 -34.41
N GLY A 59 -0.52 -24.68 -34.53
CA GLY A 59 -0.49 -23.41 -35.24
C GLY A 59 0.22 -22.27 -34.51
N ARG A 60 1.41 -21.90 -35.04
CA ARG A 60 2.09 -20.59 -34.94
C ARG A 60 2.52 -20.14 -33.52
N GLU A 61 3.78 -19.90 -33.15
CA GLU A 61 4.96 -19.44 -33.88
C GLU A 61 6.29 -19.79 -33.13
N ARG A 62 7.30 -20.12 -33.94
CA ARG A 62 8.77 -19.96 -33.80
C ARG A 62 9.41 -19.78 -32.40
N SER A 63 10.03 -20.89 -31.97
CA SER A 63 11.43 -21.05 -31.57
C SER A 63 12.13 -19.98 -30.71
N SER A 64 12.30 -20.31 -29.43
CA SER A 64 13.55 -20.08 -28.70
C SER A 64 13.94 -21.39 -28.01
N THR A 65 14.73 -22.21 -28.70
CA THR A 65 15.28 -23.46 -28.15
C THR A 65 16.47 -23.12 -27.25
N VAL A 66 16.24 -23.07 -25.94
CA VAL A 66 17.32 -23.18 -24.96
C VAL A 66 17.68 -24.66 -24.86
N SER A 67 18.81 -25.05 -25.45
CA SER A 67 19.38 -26.38 -25.27
C SER A 67 19.95 -26.52 -23.86
N LEU A 68 19.22 -27.17 -22.97
CA LEU A 68 19.75 -27.67 -21.69
C LEU A 68 20.36 -29.08 -21.91
N ALA A 69 21.31 -29.18 -22.84
CA ALA A 69 22.11 -30.38 -23.00
C ALA A 69 23.30 -30.31 -22.02
N GLY A 70 23.09 -30.75 -20.78
CA GLY A 70 24.20 -30.90 -19.83
C GLY A 70 23.84 -30.76 -18.36
N ALA A 71 22.99 -31.64 -17.83
CA ALA A 71 23.06 -32.09 -16.43
C ALA A 71 21.95 -33.13 -16.15
N ALA A 72 22.00 -34.28 -16.84
CA ALA A 72 21.35 -35.47 -16.30
C ALA A 72 22.21 -35.97 -15.12
N ARG A 73 22.12 -35.30 -13.96
CA ARG A 73 22.55 -35.89 -12.69
C ARG A 73 21.38 -36.70 -12.15
N SER A 74 21.61 -37.99 -11.94
CA SER A 74 20.68 -38.86 -11.23
C SER A 74 20.32 -38.23 -9.89
N ILE A 75 19.04 -37.91 -9.69
CA ILE A 75 18.51 -37.51 -8.39
C ILE A 75 18.55 -38.77 -7.52
N GLN A 76 19.52 -38.85 -6.62
CA GLN A 76 19.55 -39.84 -5.56
C GLN A 76 18.35 -39.57 -4.65
N VAL A 77 17.64 -40.63 -4.25
CA VAL A 77 16.58 -40.53 -3.24
C VAL A 77 17.27 -40.20 -1.93
N GLU A 78 17.26 -38.92 -1.55
CA GLU A 78 17.80 -38.45 -0.29
C GLU A 78 16.88 -38.94 0.83
N MET A 79 17.31 -40.01 1.49
CA MET A 79 16.64 -40.60 2.64
C MET A 79 16.67 -39.55 3.76
N LEU A 80 15.51 -38.96 4.08
CA LEU A 80 15.38 -37.99 5.17
C LEU A 80 15.76 -38.67 6.49
N LEU A 81 16.99 -38.46 6.93
CA LEU A 81 17.40 -38.69 8.30
C LEU A 81 16.56 -37.81 9.22
N PRO A 82 16.21 -38.27 10.43
CA PRO A 82 15.47 -37.46 11.39
C PRO A 82 16.25 -36.17 11.67
N SER A 83 15.71 -35.07 11.19
CA SER A 83 16.23 -33.72 11.39
C SER A 83 16.37 -33.44 12.88
N THR A 84 17.57 -33.03 13.29
CA THR A 84 17.86 -32.61 14.66
C THR A 84 16.87 -31.52 15.11
N PRO A 85 16.41 -31.55 16.38
CA PRO A 85 15.50 -30.54 16.88
C PRO A 85 16.17 -29.17 16.78
N ARG A 86 15.57 -28.30 15.98
CA ARG A 86 16.00 -26.91 15.77
C ARG A 86 15.92 -26.19 17.11
N SER A 87 17.05 -25.64 17.57
CA SER A 87 17.11 -24.89 18.83
C SER A 87 16.05 -23.79 18.83
N THR A 88 15.23 -23.78 19.87
CA THR A 88 14.23 -22.74 20.10
C THR A 88 14.95 -21.40 20.19
N PRO A 89 14.58 -20.39 19.37
CA PRO A 89 15.19 -19.06 19.51
C PRO A 89 14.93 -18.55 20.92
N GLY A 90 16.00 -18.12 21.60
CA GLY A 90 15.93 -17.63 22.97
C GLY A 90 15.00 -16.43 23.06
N THR A 91 14.05 -16.47 23.98
CA THR A 91 13.16 -15.34 24.27
C THR A 91 13.97 -14.24 24.95
N VAL A 92 14.27 -13.17 24.22
CA VAL A 92 14.91 -11.97 24.78
C VAL A 92 13.83 -11.08 25.35
N ALA A 93 13.85 -10.85 26.67
CA ALA A 93 13.00 -9.86 27.31
C ALA A 93 13.47 -8.45 26.89
N MET A 94 12.75 -7.80 25.99
CA MET A 94 13.00 -6.39 25.66
C MET A 94 12.28 -5.51 26.67
N THR A 95 13.07 -4.78 27.47
CA THR A 95 12.53 -3.79 28.39
C THR A 95 12.54 -2.42 27.71
N ALA A 96 11.36 -1.89 27.38
CA ALA A 96 11.24 -0.53 26.88
C ALA A 96 11.40 0.46 28.06
N ARG A 97 12.43 1.31 28.02
CA ARG A 97 12.55 2.46 28.91
C ARG A 97 12.07 3.71 28.19
N PHE A 98 11.12 4.41 28.80
CA PHE A 98 10.78 5.77 28.40
C PHE A 98 11.74 6.73 29.09
N GLU A 99 12.63 7.34 28.33
CA GLU A 99 13.41 8.48 28.84
C GLU A 99 12.56 9.75 28.72
N PRO A 100 12.33 10.48 29.83
CA PRO A 100 11.71 11.79 29.75
C PRO A 100 12.69 12.74 29.05
N VAL A 101 12.36 13.12 27.82
CA VAL A 101 13.04 14.20 27.12
C VAL A 101 12.67 15.50 27.85
N ALA A 102 13.62 16.04 28.60
CA ALA A 102 13.47 17.36 29.22
C ALA A 102 13.20 18.38 28.12
N THR A 103 11.99 18.93 28.10
CA THR A 103 11.65 20.05 27.22
C THR A 103 12.45 21.25 27.72
N PRO A 104 13.38 21.82 26.92
CA PRO A 104 14.11 23.00 27.36
C PRO A 104 13.11 24.13 27.58
N ILE A 105 13.07 24.66 28.82
CA ILE A 105 12.35 25.88 29.13
C ILE A 105 12.99 26.98 28.27
N PRO A 106 12.24 27.68 27.40
CA PRO A 106 12.79 28.77 26.63
C PRO A 106 13.25 29.87 27.59
N LEU A 107 14.56 30.13 27.65
CA LEU A 107 15.09 31.34 28.25
C LEU A 107 14.53 32.55 27.49
N PRO A 108 14.19 33.66 28.17
CA PRO A 108 13.86 34.90 27.49
C PRO A 108 15.03 35.33 26.62
N ALA A 109 14.80 35.41 25.31
CA ALA A 109 15.82 35.79 24.34
C ALA A 109 16.29 37.23 24.59
N PRO A 110 17.61 37.50 24.58
CA PRO A 110 18.10 38.87 24.60
C PRO A 110 17.57 39.65 23.40
N ALA A 111 17.18 40.90 23.64
CA ALA A 111 16.67 41.80 22.61
C ALA A 111 17.66 41.88 21.44
N ALA A 112 17.24 41.36 20.28
CA ALA A 112 18.03 41.45 19.06
C ALA A 112 18.09 42.91 18.58
N PRO A 113 19.24 43.36 18.04
CA PRO A 113 19.32 44.67 17.37
C PRO A 113 18.37 44.70 16.15
N PRO A 114 17.88 45.89 15.75
CA PRO A 114 16.93 46.03 14.65
C PRO A 114 17.53 45.46 13.36
N ARG A 115 17.04 44.30 12.93
CA ARG A 115 17.33 43.76 11.61
C ARG A 115 16.47 44.50 10.61
N SER A 116 17.10 45.15 9.63
CA SER A 116 16.44 45.59 8.41
C SER A 116 15.59 44.45 7.86
N ALA A 117 14.30 44.69 7.71
CA ALA A 117 13.34 43.70 7.22
C ALA A 117 13.70 43.32 5.78
N ALA A 118 14.29 42.13 5.61
CA ALA A 118 14.24 41.42 4.34
C ALA A 118 12.76 41.06 4.09
N PRO A 119 12.24 41.24 2.85
CA PRO A 119 10.85 40.93 2.56
C PRO A 119 10.57 39.47 2.89
N ALA A 120 9.51 39.24 3.69
CA ALA A 120 9.03 37.92 4.02
C ALA A 120 8.74 37.16 2.72
N ALA A 121 9.44 36.05 2.50
CA ALA A 121 9.15 35.16 1.41
C ALA A 121 7.69 34.70 1.54
N ALA A 122 6.90 34.94 0.50
CA ALA A 122 5.51 34.50 0.42
C ALA A 122 5.43 32.99 0.71
N PRO A 123 4.35 32.50 1.35
CA PRO A 123 4.13 31.07 1.50
C PRO A 123 4.25 30.41 0.11
N PRO A 124 4.89 29.24 -0.01
CA PRO A 124 5.08 28.59 -1.29
C PRO A 124 3.70 28.31 -1.89
N VAL A 125 3.38 29.07 -2.93
CA VAL A 125 2.13 28.99 -3.67
C VAL A 125 2.05 27.59 -4.26
N ALA A 126 0.92 26.91 -4.05
CA ALA A 126 0.67 25.61 -4.66
C ALA A 126 0.89 25.70 -6.18
N PRO A 127 1.45 24.67 -6.83
CA PRO A 127 1.62 24.67 -8.27
C PRO A 127 0.27 24.99 -8.95
N PRO A 128 0.24 25.88 -9.95
CA PRO A 128 -1.01 26.24 -10.62
C PRO A 128 -1.64 24.99 -11.23
N VAL A 129 -2.92 24.77 -10.93
CA VAL A 129 -3.75 23.79 -11.63
C VAL A 129 -4.02 24.38 -13.02
N ALA A 130 -3.20 24.03 -14.00
CA ALA A 130 -3.40 24.45 -15.38
C ALA A 130 -4.45 23.53 -16.03
N GLY A 131 -5.72 23.90 -15.92
CA GLY A 131 -6.83 23.13 -16.51
C GLY A 131 -6.97 21.72 -15.91
N ASN A 132 -7.23 20.71 -16.74
CA ASN A 132 -7.40 19.31 -16.30
C ASN A 132 -6.09 18.61 -15.95
N THR A 133 -4.96 19.33 -15.87
CA THR A 133 -3.63 18.78 -15.60
C THR A 133 -3.14 19.18 -14.22
N ILE A 134 -2.64 18.18 -13.49
CA ILE A 134 -2.22 18.30 -12.09
C ILE A 134 -0.81 17.77 -11.94
N ALA A 135 0.12 18.57 -11.41
CA ALA A 135 1.50 18.16 -11.14
C ALA A 135 1.72 17.87 -9.65
N GLY A 136 2.48 16.83 -9.33
CA GLY A 136 2.83 16.52 -7.94
C GLY A 136 3.73 15.30 -7.81
N THR A 137 3.64 14.61 -6.69
CA THR A 137 4.33 13.33 -6.46
C THR A 137 3.34 12.17 -6.31
N ALA A 138 3.78 10.98 -6.67
CA ALA A 138 3.08 9.73 -6.41
C ALA A 138 3.96 8.79 -5.60
N SER A 139 3.38 8.09 -4.63
CA SER A 139 4.00 6.92 -4.00
C SER A 139 3.33 5.64 -4.52
N TRP A 140 3.71 4.50 -3.95
CA TRP A 140 3.08 3.22 -4.25
C TRP A 140 2.40 2.65 -3.01
N TYR A 141 1.40 1.81 -3.24
CA TYR A 141 0.73 1.03 -2.20
C TYR A 141 0.57 -0.41 -2.68
N CYS A 142 0.41 -1.34 -1.74
CA CYS A 142 0.40 -2.75 -2.09
C CYS A 142 -0.82 -3.10 -2.95
N CYS A 143 -2.02 -2.72 -2.53
CA CYS A 143 -3.24 -3.30 -3.07
C CYS A 143 -4.50 -2.47 -2.78
N THR A 144 -5.46 -2.54 -3.70
CA THR A 144 -6.89 -2.32 -3.43
C THR A 144 -7.61 -3.66 -3.54
N VAL A 145 -8.54 -3.93 -2.62
CA VAL A 145 -9.33 -5.17 -2.62
C VAL A 145 -10.08 -5.34 -3.94
N GLY A 146 -9.85 -6.48 -4.61
CA GLY A 146 -10.47 -6.84 -5.89
C GLY A 146 -9.65 -6.47 -7.14
N TYR A 147 -8.53 -5.76 -7.01
CA TYR A 147 -7.71 -5.29 -8.14
C TYR A 147 -6.29 -5.89 -8.16
N ALA A 148 -6.10 -7.08 -7.58
CA ALA A 148 -4.80 -7.74 -7.55
C ALA A 148 -4.25 -7.92 -8.99
N GLY A 149 -2.98 -7.54 -9.19
CA GLY A 149 -2.31 -7.66 -10.49
C GLY A 149 -2.78 -6.65 -11.55
N GLN A 150 -3.49 -5.59 -11.16
CA GLN A 150 -4.00 -4.58 -12.09
C GLN A 150 -3.34 -3.21 -11.88
N ALA A 151 -3.14 -2.48 -12.98
CA ALA A 151 -2.68 -1.11 -12.94
C ALA A 151 -3.80 -0.18 -12.46
N VAL A 152 -3.74 0.19 -11.18
CA VAL A 152 -4.75 1.01 -10.51
C VAL A 152 -4.11 2.14 -9.70
N VAL A 153 -4.91 3.18 -9.43
CA VAL A 153 -4.51 4.36 -8.66
C VAL A 153 -5.53 4.70 -7.59
N ALA A 154 -5.02 5.09 -6.43
CA ALA A 154 -5.76 5.79 -5.39
C ALA A 154 -5.50 7.30 -5.51
N LEU A 155 -6.57 8.10 -5.48
CA LEU A 155 -6.49 9.56 -5.61
C LEU A 155 -7.00 10.26 -4.34
N PRO A 156 -6.66 11.55 -4.11
CA PRO A 156 -7.37 12.38 -3.15
C PRO A 156 -8.87 12.42 -3.44
N GLY A 157 -9.70 12.53 -2.40
CA GLY A 157 -11.15 12.66 -2.56
C GLY A 157 -11.57 13.82 -3.47
N ALA A 158 -10.89 14.96 -3.36
CA ALA A 158 -11.10 16.14 -4.21
C ALA A 158 -10.79 15.88 -5.70
N LEU A 159 -9.95 14.88 -6.00
CA LEU A 159 -9.63 14.46 -7.38
C LEU A 159 -10.47 13.26 -7.82
N GLY A 160 -11.54 12.93 -7.07
CA GLY A 160 -12.44 11.83 -7.36
C GLY A 160 -11.95 10.46 -6.89
N GLY A 161 -11.01 10.40 -5.95
CA GLY A 161 -10.60 9.14 -5.32
C GLY A 161 -11.59 8.65 -4.28
N HIS A 162 -12.01 7.40 -4.42
CA HIS A 162 -12.91 6.69 -3.52
C HIS A 162 -12.89 5.21 -3.89
N TYR A 163 -13.11 4.33 -2.92
CA TYR A 163 -13.18 2.90 -3.20
C TYR A 163 -14.33 2.59 -4.16
N LYS A 164 -14.03 1.84 -5.22
CA LYS A 164 -15.03 1.26 -6.14
C LYS A 164 -14.71 -0.22 -6.36
N PRO A 165 -15.63 -1.14 -6.03
CA PRO A 165 -15.42 -2.55 -6.36
C PRO A 165 -15.28 -2.72 -7.88
N PRO A 166 -14.57 -3.75 -8.36
CA PRO A 166 -14.49 -4.05 -9.78
C PRO A 166 -15.88 -4.23 -10.41
N PRO A 167 -16.09 -3.82 -11.68
CA PRO A 167 -15.11 -3.21 -12.57
C PRO A 167 -14.90 -1.70 -12.32
N ALA A 168 -13.73 -1.19 -12.72
CA ALA A 168 -13.45 0.24 -12.67
C ALA A 168 -14.37 1.02 -13.62
N SER A 169 -14.86 2.17 -13.16
CA SER A 169 -15.75 3.07 -13.93
C SER A 169 -15.09 4.38 -14.34
N ARG A 170 -13.91 4.68 -13.78
CA ARG A 170 -13.18 5.93 -14.02
C ARG A 170 -11.71 5.66 -14.27
N TYR A 171 -11.12 6.45 -15.16
CA TYR A 171 -9.73 6.39 -15.54
C TYR A 171 -9.13 7.79 -15.58
N VAL A 172 -7.85 7.89 -15.28
CA VAL A 172 -7.04 9.10 -15.46
C VAL A 172 -5.78 8.74 -16.24
N THR A 173 -5.19 9.70 -16.94
CA THR A 173 -3.86 9.50 -17.53
C THR A 173 -2.80 10.01 -16.58
N ILE A 174 -1.85 9.17 -16.21
CA ILE A 174 -0.74 9.52 -15.31
C ILE A 174 0.56 9.42 -16.09
N CYS A 175 1.35 10.48 -16.04
CA CYS A 175 2.64 10.61 -16.72
C CYS A 175 3.78 10.77 -15.70
N ALA A 176 4.81 9.94 -15.81
CA ALA A 176 6.11 10.11 -15.19
C ALA A 176 7.20 10.09 -16.28
N ASP A 177 8.00 9.03 -16.36
CA ASP A 177 8.92 8.80 -17.50
C ASP A 177 8.12 8.36 -18.75
N ARG A 178 6.93 7.78 -18.52
CA ARG A 178 5.96 7.32 -19.51
C ARG A 178 4.55 7.69 -19.04
N CYS A 179 3.59 7.70 -19.97
CA CYS A 179 2.19 7.93 -19.67
C CYS A 179 1.37 6.63 -19.76
N ALA A 180 0.44 6.43 -18.84
CA ALA A 180 -0.51 5.33 -18.90
C ALA A 180 -1.90 5.78 -18.44
N ARG A 181 -2.94 5.19 -19.02
CA ARG A 181 -4.33 5.35 -18.58
C ARG A 181 -4.60 4.34 -17.46
N ILE A 182 -4.85 4.84 -16.25
CA ILE A 182 -4.90 4.03 -15.02
C ILE A 182 -6.29 4.16 -14.39
N ALA A 183 -6.84 3.02 -13.94
CA ALA A 183 -8.14 2.98 -13.29
C ALA A 183 -8.08 3.64 -11.91
N VAL A 184 -9.02 4.55 -11.62
CA VAL A 184 -9.19 5.15 -10.29
C VAL A 184 -10.11 4.24 -9.48
N VAL A 185 -9.57 3.62 -8.44
CA VAL A 185 -10.29 2.54 -7.72
C VAL A 185 -10.33 2.73 -6.22
N ASP A 186 -9.57 3.68 -5.68
CA ASP A 186 -9.40 3.85 -4.24
C ASP A 186 -9.17 5.31 -3.84
N TYR A 187 -9.18 5.53 -2.53
CA TYR A 187 -8.89 6.78 -1.88
C TYR A 187 -7.49 6.76 -1.25
N CYS A 188 -6.71 7.81 -1.48
CA CYS A 188 -5.52 8.08 -0.68
C CYS A 188 -5.71 9.33 0.17
N ALA A 189 -5.26 9.26 1.42
CA ALA A 189 -5.10 10.44 2.30
C ALA A 189 -3.84 11.25 1.89
N CYS A 190 -3.75 11.55 0.60
CA CYS A 190 -2.69 12.32 -0.02
C CYS A 190 -2.81 13.81 0.37
N TYR A 191 -1.68 14.51 0.54
CA TYR A 191 -1.63 15.93 0.93
C TYR A 191 -1.71 16.88 -0.27
N TRP A 192 -2.82 16.78 -1.02
CA TRP A 192 -3.20 17.65 -2.14
C TRP A 192 -3.31 19.13 -1.75
N GLY A 193 -2.98 20.05 -2.68
CA GLY A 193 -3.13 21.49 -2.47
C GLY A 193 -2.00 22.15 -1.68
N THR A 194 -0.92 21.40 -1.42
CA THR A 194 0.30 21.90 -0.76
C THR A 194 1.43 22.09 -1.78
N ALA A 195 2.44 22.89 -1.42
CA ALA A 195 3.62 23.09 -2.27
C ALA A 195 4.36 21.80 -2.63
N ASN A 196 4.29 20.78 -1.76
CA ASN A 196 4.92 19.49 -1.95
C ASN A 196 3.92 18.37 -2.28
N GLN A 197 2.74 18.70 -2.80
CA GLN A 197 1.61 17.79 -2.89
C GLN A 197 1.94 16.38 -3.42
N LYS A 198 1.53 15.38 -2.64
CA LYS A 198 1.31 14.01 -3.10
C LYS A 198 -0.08 13.94 -3.71
N VAL A 199 -0.20 13.39 -4.91
CA VAL A 199 -1.42 13.44 -5.73
C VAL A 199 -1.96 12.06 -6.11
N ALA A 200 -1.20 11.00 -5.87
CA ALA A 200 -1.60 9.63 -6.15
C ALA A 200 -0.84 8.61 -5.28
N ASP A 201 -1.48 7.47 -5.05
CA ASP A 201 -0.83 6.22 -4.68
C ASP A 201 -1.05 5.19 -5.80
N LEU A 202 0.03 4.59 -6.30
CA LEU A 202 0.01 3.69 -7.46
C LEU A 202 0.13 2.23 -7.01
N SER A 203 -0.59 1.32 -7.68
CA SER A 203 -0.30 -0.10 -7.56
C SER A 203 1.09 -0.44 -8.15
N PRO A 204 1.67 -1.60 -7.85
CA PRO A 204 2.93 -2.03 -8.46
C PRO A 204 2.89 -2.03 -10.00
N GLU A 205 1.77 -2.43 -10.58
CA GLU A 205 1.55 -2.48 -12.02
C GLU A 205 1.40 -1.08 -12.62
N ALA A 206 0.69 -0.17 -11.92
CA ALA A 206 0.58 1.23 -12.31
C ALA A 206 1.94 1.95 -12.26
N TRP A 207 2.73 1.69 -11.22
CA TRP A 207 4.10 2.20 -11.10
C TRP A 207 4.97 1.73 -12.28
N ALA A 208 4.97 0.43 -12.55
CA ALA A 208 5.71 -0.14 -13.68
C ALA A 208 5.23 0.41 -15.03
N ALA A 209 3.95 0.75 -15.18
CA ALA A 209 3.43 1.32 -16.42
C ALA A 209 4.02 2.70 -16.72
N ILE A 210 4.19 3.57 -15.71
CA ILE A 210 4.59 4.97 -15.91
C ILE A 210 6.08 5.24 -15.71
N THR A 211 6.83 4.35 -15.03
CA THR A 211 8.26 4.55 -14.74
C THR A 211 9.04 3.24 -14.69
N GLY A 212 10.34 3.31 -15.01
CA GLY A 212 11.30 2.21 -14.81
C GLY A 212 12.02 2.26 -13.46
N ARG A 213 11.75 3.28 -12.62
CA ARG A 213 12.41 3.44 -11.33
C ARG A 213 11.97 2.35 -10.34
N SER A 214 12.87 1.95 -9.45
CA SER A 214 12.53 1.02 -8.37
C SER A 214 11.50 1.62 -7.42
N ARG A 215 10.54 0.81 -6.95
CA ARG A 215 9.58 1.18 -5.90
C ARG A 215 10.26 1.52 -4.56
N SER A 216 11.48 1.05 -4.33
CA SER A 216 12.28 1.41 -3.14
C SER A 216 12.64 2.90 -3.08
N MET A 217 12.52 3.64 -4.19
CA MET A 217 12.61 5.11 -4.19
C MET A 217 11.49 5.78 -3.38
N GLY A 218 10.39 5.06 -3.13
CA GLY A 218 9.25 5.52 -2.34
C GLY A 218 8.34 6.51 -3.06
N VAL A 219 8.90 7.44 -3.84
CA VAL A 219 8.15 8.51 -4.53
C VAL A 219 8.69 8.81 -5.93
N VAL A 220 7.81 9.25 -6.82
CA VAL A 220 8.16 9.79 -8.16
C VAL A 220 7.36 11.05 -8.45
N ARG A 221 7.92 11.96 -9.26
CA ARG A 221 7.16 13.11 -9.78
C ARG A 221 6.22 12.65 -10.88
N VAL A 222 5.00 13.17 -10.88
CA VAL A 222 3.97 12.82 -11.85
C VAL A 222 3.18 14.04 -12.31
N THR A 223 2.56 13.90 -13.47
CA THR A 223 1.43 14.72 -13.91
C THR A 223 0.21 13.84 -14.15
N ILE A 224 -0.97 14.29 -13.69
CA ILE A 224 -2.24 13.61 -13.84
C ILE A 224 -3.14 14.44 -14.75
N GLN A 225 -3.73 13.81 -15.75
CA GLN A 225 -4.80 14.36 -16.57
C GLN A 225 -6.11 13.68 -16.18
N LEU A 226 -7.08 14.49 -15.73
CA LEU A 226 -8.35 14.03 -15.16
C LEU A 226 -9.39 13.57 -16.19
#